data_AF-A0A183EG79-F1
#
_entry.id   AF-A0A183EG79-F1
#
_cell.length_a   1.000
_cell.length_b   1.000
_cell.length_c   1.000
_cell.angle_alpha   90.00
_cell.angle_beta   90.00
_cell.angle_gamma   90.00
#
_symmetry.space_group_name_H-M   'P 1'
#
loop_
_entity.id
_entity.type
_entity.pdbx_description
1 polymer ?
#
loop_
_entity_poly.entity_id
_entity_poly.type
_entity_poly.pdbx_seq_one_letter_code
_entity_poly.pdbx_strand_id
1 'polypeptide(L)'
;MLTANQSHPGLSVLSVNLHSILSDWDAEHTNPSYDTKAALVSISKLLEEAEDEYIMLDPDPLDERRPFKRHPSCVLGHLIKVINRNEEFINKFVF
;
A
#
# COMPACT_ATOMS: atom_id res chain seq x y z
N MET A 1 30.46 -3.28 -6.66
CA MET A 1 29.05 -3.60 -6.98
C MET A 1 28.21 -2.48 -6.41
N LEU A 2 27.59 -1.69 -7.29
CA LEU A 2 26.80 -0.50 -6.92
C LEU A 2 25.50 -0.95 -6.28
N THR A 3 25.35 -0.79 -4.97
CA THR A 3 24.03 -0.74 -4.34
C THR A 3 23.44 0.62 -4.65
N ALA A 4 22.76 0.71 -5.79
CA ALA A 4 21.97 1.88 -6.12
C ALA A 4 20.85 2.00 -5.08
N ASN A 5 21.06 2.89 -4.12
CA ASN A 5 20.03 3.38 -3.21
C ASN A 5 19.04 4.21 -4.05
N GLN A 6 18.17 3.52 -4.76
CA GLN A 6 17.09 4.13 -5.53
C GLN A 6 15.99 4.53 -4.54
N SER A 7 16.14 5.71 -3.97
CA SER A 7 15.00 6.44 -3.40
C SER A 7 14.07 6.76 -4.56
N HIS A 8 13.11 5.86 -4.83
CA HIS A 8 12.11 6.07 -5.89
C HIS A 8 11.25 7.29 -5.53
N PRO A 9 11.17 8.33 -6.38
CA PRO A 9 10.38 9.53 -6.10
C PRO A 9 8.88 9.25 -5.96
N GLY A 10 8.35 8.19 -6.59
CA GLY A 10 6.95 7.73 -6.44
C GLY A 10 6.62 7.18 -5.05
N LEU A 11 7.65 6.78 -4.28
CA LEU A 11 7.49 6.24 -2.92
C LEU A 11 6.92 7.27 -1.93
N SER A 12 7.03 8.58 -2.22
CA SER A 12 6.55 9.63 -1.32
C SER A 12 5.07 9.93 -1.49
N VAL A 13 4.56 10.07 -2.73
CA VAL A 13 3.17 10.52 -2.97
C VAL A 13 2.15 9.43 -2.60
N LEU A 14 2.30 8.21 -3.12
CA LEU A 14 1.35 7.13 -2.82
C LEU A 14 1.33 6.78 -1.33
N SER A 15 2.50 6.83 -0.68
CA SER A 15 2.61 6.61 0.76
C SER A 15 1.94 7.73 1.58
N VAL A 16 2.16 9.00 1.21
CA VAL A 16 1.49 10.13 1.87
C VAL A 16 -0.03 10.06 1.69
N ASN A 17 -0.51 9.74 0.49
CA ASN A 17 -1.93 9.58 0.22
C ASN A 17 -2.54 8.45 1.05
N LEU A 18 -1.86 7.30 1.13
CA LEU A 18 -2.29 6.18 1.97
C LEU A 18 -2.36 6.58 3.45
N HIS A 19 -1.35 7.27 3.95
CA HIS A 19 -1.33 7.76 5.33
C HIS A 19 -2.49 8.74 5.61
N SER A 20 -2.82 9.62 4.66
CA SER A 20 -3.97 10.52 4.77
C SER A 20 -5.28 9.73 4.86
N ILE A 21 -5.50 8.78 3.95
CA ILE A 21 -6.74 7.99 3.93
C ILE A 21 -6.88 7.17 5.21
N LEU A 22 -5.80 6.55 5.69
CA LEU A 22 -5.82 5.78 6.93
C LEU A 22 -6.05 6.67 8.15
N SER A 23 -5.52 7.90 8.17
CA SER A 23 -5.79 8.86 9.24
C SER A 23 -7.26 9.29 9.27
N ASP A 24 -7.85 9.57 8.10
CA ASP A 24 -9.26 9.94 8.00
C ASP A 24 -10.17 8.76 8.40
N TRP A 25 -9.79 7.55 8.00
CA TRP A 25 -10.50 6.34 8.39
C TRP A 25 -10.41 6.12 9.91
N ASP A 26 -9.24 6.26 10.51
CA ASP A 26 -9.04 6.09 11.96
C ASP A 26 -9.97 7.04 12.76
N ALA A 27 -10.09 8.29 12.31
CA ALA A 27 -10.93 9.30 12.93
C ALA A 27 -12.44 9.03 12.77
N GLU A 28 -12.88 8.56 11.61
CA GLU A 28 -14.30 8.62 11.22
C GLU A 28 -14.95 7.25 10.98
N HIS A 29 -14.23 6.13 10.97
CA HIS A 29 -14.81 4.83 10.56
C HIS A 29 -15.93 4.30 11.46
N THR A 30 -16.10 4.84 12.67
CA THR A 30 -17.21 4.52 13.57
C THR A 30 -18.44 5.43 13.36
N ASN A 31 -18.27 6.53 12.63
CA ASN A 31 -19.34 7.46 12.28
C ASN A 31 -20.25 6.83 11.22
N PRO A 32 -21.57 6.68 11.48
CA PRO A 32 -22.49 6.10 10.51
C PRO A 32 -22.60 6.87 9.18
N SER A 33 -22.19 8.14 9.16
CA SER A 33 -22.21 8.98 7.97
C SER A 33 -20.92 8.91 7.15
N TYR A 34 -19.89 8.23 7.67
CA TYR A 34 -18.61 8.10 6.98
C TYR A 34 -18.70 7.08 5.85
N ASP A 35 -18.31 7.50 4.65
CA ASP A 35 -18.27 6.61 3.48
C ASP A 35 -17.02 5.73 3.50
N THR A 36 -17.10 4.64 4.25
CA THR A 36 -16.03 3.63 4.31
C THR A 36 -15.74 3.04 2.93
N LYS A 37 -16.75 2.92 2.06
CA LYS A 37 -16.57 2.36 0.72
C LYS A 37 -15.67 3.27 -0.12
N ALA A 38 -15.84 4.59 -0.04
CA ALA A 38 -14.97 5.54 -0.74
C ALA A 38 -13.51 5.43 -0.29
N ALA A 39 -13.25 5.25 1.00
CA ALA A 39 -11.90 5.04 1.52
C ALA A 39 -11.26 3.77 0.96
N LEU A 40 -12.01 2.66 0.93
CA LEU A 40 -11.52 1.39 0.37
C LEU A 40 -11.24 1.47 -1.12
N VAL A 41 -12.13 2.09 -1.89
CA VAL A 41 -11.91 2.31 -3.32
C VAL A 41 -10.64 3.14 -3.55
N SER A 42 -10.38 4.13 -2.69
CA SER A 42 -9.18 4.97 -2.80
C SER A 42 -7.91 4.18 -2.49
N ILE A 43 -7.93 3.35 -1.44
CA ILE A 43 -6.81 2.45 -1.11
C ILE A 43 -6.56 1.43 -2.25
N SER A 44 -7.61 0.83 -2.81
CA SER A 44 -7.49 -0.11 -3.95
C SER A 44 -6.79 0.53 -5.14
N LYS A 45 -7.17 1.76 -5.51
CA LYS A 45 -6.52 2.49 -6.61
C LYS A 45 -5.03 2.74 -6.37
N LEU A 46 -4.65 3.10 -5.13
CA LEU A 46 -3.23 3.29 -4.77
C LEU A 46 -2.44 1.97 -4.88
N LEU A 47 -3.06 0.84 -4.53
CA LEU A 47 -2.45 -0.47 -4.65
C LEU A 47 -2.31 -0.91 -6.11
N GLU A 48 -3.33 -0.68 -6.94
CA GLU A 48 -3.30 -0.98 -8.38
C GLU A 48 -2.20 -0.16 -9.08
N GLU A 49 -2.10 1.14 -8.81
CA GLU A 49 -1.03 1.99 -9.37
C GLU A 49 0.36 1.49 -8.96
N ALA A 50 0.54 1.12 -7.69
CA ALA A 50 1.80 0.57 -7.21
C ALA A 50 2.09 -0.84 -7.77
N GLU A 51 1.06 -1.61 -8.12
CA GLU A 51 1.18 -2.92 -8.75
C GLU A 51 1.60 -2.79 -10.23
N ASP A 52 1.03 -1.85 -10.96
CA ASP A 52 1.48 -1.52 -12.32
C ASP A 52 2.97 -1.14 -12.33
N GLU A 53 3.40 -0.28 -11.41
CA GLU A 53 4.83 0.05 -11.25
C GLU A 53 5.67 -1.19 -10.92
N TYR A 54 5.16 -2.10 -10.10
CA TYR A 54 5.86 -3.32 -9.72
C TYR A 54 6.00 -4.31 -10.89
N ILE A 55 4.95 -4.48 -11.70
CA ILE A 55 4.96 -5.35 -12.89
C ILE A 55 5.98 -4.85 -13.92
N MET A 56 6.14 -3.53 -14.05
CA MET A 56 7.14 -2.92 -14.94
C MET A 56 8.59 -3.23 -14.52
N LEU A 57 8.82 -3.71 -13.30
CA LEU A 57 10.15 -4.18 -12.84
C LEU A 57 10.51 -5.58 -13.37
N ASP A 58 9.66 -6.19 -14.20
CA ASP A 58 9.79 -7.54 -14.73
C ASP A 58 9.97 -8.61 -13.63
N PRO A 59 9.02 -8.70 -12.68
CA PRO A 59 9.11 -9.68 -11.61
C PRO A 59 9.01 -11.10 -12.19
N ASP A 60 9.97 -11.96 -11.86
CA ASP A 60 9.96 -13.37 -12.23
C ASP A 60 8.59 -14.02 -11.95
N PRO A 61 7.88 -14.54 -12.97
CA PRO A 61 6.55 -15.12 -12.83
C PRO A 61 6.54 -16.46 -12.09
N LEU A 62 7.69 -17.13 -11.97
CA LEU A 62 7.84 -18.39 -11.22
C LEU A 62 8.23 -18.17 -9.76
N ASP A 63 8.62 -16.95 -9.39
CA ASP A 63 8.88 -16.62 -8.01
C ASP A 63 7.56 -16.31 -7.29
N GLU A 64 7.20 -17.14 -6.32
CA GLU A 64 5.97 -16.98 -5.52
C GLU A 64 6.15 -16.02 -4.32
N ARG A 65 7.36 -15.48 -4.11
CA ARG A 65 7.63 -14.55 -3.01
C ARG A 65 6.82 -13.28 -3.20
N ARG A 66 6.14 -12.86 -2.12
CA ARG A 66 5.40 -11.59 -2.07
C ARG A 66 6.30 -10.39 -2.41
N PRO A 67 5.76 -9.32 -3.03
CA PRO A 67 6.52 -8.14 -3.47
C PRO A 67 7.45 -7.56 -2.39
N PHE A 68 6.98 -7.44 -1.15
CA PHE A 68 7.77 -6.92 -0.02
C PHE A 68 8.94 -7.82 0.41
N LYS A 69 8.96 -9.11 0.03
CA LYS A 69 10.08 -10.03 0.28
C LYS A 69 11.10 -10.02 -0.85
N ARG A 70 10.67 -9.79 -2.09
CA ARG A 70 11.54 -9.77 -3.28
C ARG A 70 12.18 -8.41 -3.52
N HIS A 71 11.37 -7.35 -3.42
CA HIS A 71 11.79 -5.96 -3.60
C HIS A 71 11.32 -5.14 -2.39
N PRO A 72 12.05 -5.16 -1.27
CA PRO A 72 11.64 -4.51 -0.03
C PRO A 72 11.47 -2.99 -0.16
N SER A 73 12.09 -2.39 -1.18
CA SER A 73 12.04 -0.97 -1.51
C SER A 73 11.02 -0.60 -2.59
N CYS A 74 10.24 -1.55 -3.12
CA CYS A 74 9.16 -1.21 -4.07
C CYS A 74 7.99 -0.52 -3.36
N VAL A 75 7.31 0.37 -4.07
CA VAL A 75 6.19 1.14 -3.52
C VAL A 75 5.07 0.21 -3.03
N LEU A 76 4.69 -0.78 -3.84
CA LEU A 76 3.66 -1.77 -3.48
C LEU A 76 3.98 -2.47 -2.14
N GLY A 77 5.22 -2.94 -1.98
CA GLY A 77 5.68 -3.59 -0.76
C GLY A 77 5.61 -2.66 0.46
N HIS A 78 5.90 -1.37 0.27
CA HIS A 78 5.77 -0.37 1.31
C HIS A 78 4.30 -0.10 1.70
N LEU A 79 3.41 0.11 0.72
CA LEU A 79 1.98 0.36 0.98
C LEU A 79 1.33 -0.81 1.73
N ILE A 80 1.56 -2.05 1.26
CA ILE A 80 1.07 -3.26 1.93
C ILE A 80 1.58 -3.35 3.37
N LYS A 81 2.83 -2.95 3.63
CA LYS A 81 3.40 -2.95 4.98
C LYS A 81 2.76 -1.88 5.87
N VAL A 82 2.45 -0.70 5.34
CA VAL A 82 1.74 0.36 6.09
C VAL A 82 0.32 -0.10 6.45
N ILE A 83 -0.43 -0.63 5.49
CA ILE A 83 -1.79 -1.15 5.72
C ILE A 83 -1.77 -2.26 6.80
N ASN A 84 -0.87 -3.25 6.67
CA ASN A 84 -0.78 -4.34 7.64
C ASN A 84 -0.39 -3.91 9.06
N ARG A 85 0.26 -2.76 9.21
CA ARG A 85 0.64 -2.20 10.52
C ARG A 85 -0.50 -1.43 11.18
N ASN A 86 -1.52 -1.05 10.43
CA ASN A 86 -2.74 -0.48 11.00
C ASN A 86 -3.64 -1.64 11.45
N GLU A 87 -3.43 -2.08 12.69
CA GLU A 87 -4.15 -3.23 13.26
C GLU A 87 -5.65 -3.00 13.32
N GLU A 88 -6.10 -1.79 13.68
CA GLU A 88 -7.52 -1.46 13.76
C GLU A 88 -8.19 -1.58 12.40
N PHE A 89 -7.55 -1.09 11.35
CA PHE A 89 -8.03 -1.24 9.98
C PHE A 89 -8.07 -2.71 9.55
N ILE A 90 -6.98 -3.45 9.67
CA ILE A 90 -6.90 -4.86 9.23
C ILE A 90 -7.88 -5.76 9.99
N ASN A 91 -8.04 -5.54 11.30
CA ASN A 91 -8.93 -6.36 12.11
C ASN A 91 -10.41 -6.22 11.72
N LYS A 92 -10.78 -5.19 10.94
CA LYS A 92 -12.13 -5.09 10.34
C LYS A 92 -12.31 -5.98 9.11
N PHE A 93 -11.22 -6.49 8.51
CA PHE A 93 -11.24 -7.38 7.34
C PHE A 93 -11.04 -8.85 7.68
N VAL A 94 -10.39 -9.13 8.81
CA VAL A 94 -10.13 -10.50 9.26
C VAL A 94 -11.35 -11.01 10.01
N PHE A 95 -12.02 -12.01 9.46
CA PHE A 95 -13.18 -12.71 10.06
C PHE A 95 -12.75 -13.73 11.12
#